data_AF-A0A7Y5KWL0-F1
#
_entry.id   AF-A0A7Y5KWL0-F1
#
_cell.length_a   1.000
_cell.length_b   1.000
_cell.length_c   1.000
_cell.angle_alpha   90.00
_cell.angle_beta   90.00
_cell.angle_gamma   90.00
#
_symmetry.space_group_name_H-M   'P 1'
#
loop_
_entity.id
_entity.type
_entity.pdbx_description
1 polymer ?
#
loop_
_entity_poly.entity_id
_entity_poly.type
_entity_poly.pdbx_seq_one_letter_code
_entity_poly.pdbx_strand_id
1 'polypeptide(L)'
;MAGAQNIQRAHVYVSSIKLAELSDATFSGSTGGEQHHGDEGVVGISEGNPTGDVRCNHIIPTPGTAASNKLLELHFSQAYCALSLQMGGKAITGKFKLVECEITSTSATGALTGSFTFRSGDTPKLI
;
A
#
# COMPACT_ATOMS: atom_id res chain seq x y z
N MET A 1 -17.65 0.54 11.34
CA MET A 1 -17.18 1.34 10.19
C MET A 1 -15.78 1.80 10.50
N ALA A 2 -14.76 1.27 9.84
CA ALA A 2 -13.39 1.74 10.02
C ALA A 2 -13.24 3.10 9.31
N GLY A 3 -12.99 4.16 10.07
CA GLY A 3 -12.73 5.50 9.51
C GLY A 3 -11.40 5.51 8.75
N ALA A 4 -11.30 6.36 7.73
CA ALA A 4 -10.04 6.56 7.02
C ALA A 4 -8.96 7.07 7.98
N GLN A 5 -7.78 6.45 7.97
CA GLN A 5 -6.65 6.83 8.81
C GLN A 5 -5.58 7.51 7.96
N ASN A 6 -5.04 8.62 8.47
CA ASN A 6 -3.89 9.27 7.84
C ASN A 6 -2.64 8.41 8.03
N ILE A 7 -1.93 8.17 6.94
CA ILE A 7 -0.65 7.48 6.97
C ILE A 7 0.45 8.53 7.16
N GLN A 8 1.25 8.37 8.21
CA GLN A 8 2.35 9.28 8.54
C GLN A 8 3.53 9.10 7.58
N ARG A 9 3.79 7.86 7.17
CA ARG A 9 4.80 7.49 6.16
C ARG A 9 4.36 6.25 5.40
N ALA A 10 4.49 6.25 4.09
CA ALA A 10 4.21 5.08 3.27
C ALA A 10 5.29 4.87 2.22
N HIS A 11 5.78 3.64 2.10
CA HIS A 11 6.88 3.28 1.21
C HIS A 11 6.46 2.11 0.33
N VAL A 12 6.71 2.21 -0.97
CA VAL A 12 6.44 1.16 -1.95
C VAL A 12 7.71 0.36 -2.20
N TYR A 13 7.62 -0.97 -2.15
CA TYR A 13 8.72 -1.89 -2.42
C TYR A 13 8.36 -2.89 -3.51
N VAL A 14 9.31 -3.13 -4.41
CA VAL A 14 9.24 -4.18 -5.44
C VAL A 14 10.54 -4.97 -5.37
N SER A 15 10.43 -6.29 -5.21
CA SER A 15 11.60 -7.18 -5.04
C SER A 15 12.58 -6.68 -3.96
N SER A 16 12.02 -6.25 -2.82
CA SER A 16 12.77 -5.69 -1.66
C SER A 16 13.50 -4.36 -1.91
N ILE A 17 13.31 -3.72 -3.07
CA ILE A 17 13.89 -2.42 -3.38
C ILE A 17 12.84 -1.34 -3.14
N LYS A 18 13.18 -0.29 -2.36
CA LYS A 18 12.32 0.89 -2.20
C LYS A 18 12.18 1.56 -3.56
N LEU A 19 10.97 1.59 -4.09
CA LEU A 19 10.66 2.20 -5.36
C LEU A 19 10.30 3.67 -5.17
N ALA A 20 9.46 3.95 -4.19
CA ALA A 20 8.94 5.29 -3.96
C ALA A 20 8.41 5.47 -2.53
N GLU A 21 8.16 6.72 -2.20
CA GLU A 21 7.47 7.14 -0.98
C GLU A 21 6.14 7.80 -1.35
N LEU A 22 5.06 7.42 -0.66
CA LEU A 22 3.75 8.02 -0.84
C LEU A 22 3.62 9.23 0.10
N SER A 23 3.21 10.36 -0.45
CA SER A 23 2.87 11.56 0.32
C SER A 23 1.35 11.69 0.42
N ASP A 24 0.88 12.27 1.54
CA ASP A 24 -0.54 12.56 1.78
C ASP A 24 -1.44 11.33 1.62
N ALA A 25 -0.94 10.18 2.06
CA ALA A 25 -1.61 8.91 1.90
C ALA A 25 -2.66 8.67 3.00
N THR A 26 -3.79 8.09 2.61
CA THR A 26 -4.88 7.68 3.50
C THR A 26 -5.11 6.18 3.37
N PHE A 27 -5.41 5.52 4.47
CA PHE A 27 -5.80 4.11 4.50
C PHE A 27 -7.27 4.00 4.90
N SER A 28 -8.06 3.28 4.10
CA SER A 28 -9.42 2.89 4.43
C SER A 28 -9.52 1.37 4.43
N GLY A 29 -9.66 0.78 5.62
CA GLY A 29 -9.70 -0.67 5.77
C GLY A 29 -9.53 -1.12 7.22
N SER A 30 -9.27 -2.41 7.39
CA SER A 30 -8.96 -3.03 8.68
C SER A 30 -7.49 -3.43 8.75
N THR A 31 -6.85 -3.08 9.86
CA THR A 31 -5.48 -3.48 10.23
C THR A 31 -5.56 -4.71 11.16
N GLY A 32 -5.73 -5.90 10.59
CA GLY A 32 -5.91 -7.17 11.32
C GLY A 32 -7.38 -7.48 11.66
N GLY A 33 -7.79 -8.73 11.90
CA GLY A 33 -7.07 -10.00 12.04
C GLY A 33 -8.05 -11.12 12.42
N GLU A 34 -7.63 -12.38 12.28
CA GLU A 34 -8.42 -13.53 12.71
C GLU A 34 -8.43 -13.59 14.24
N GLN A 35 -9.58 -13.89 14.83
CA GLN A 35 -9.66 -14.16 16.26
C GLN A 35 -9.00 -15.51 16.54
N HIS A 36 -7.98 -15.51 17.38
CA HIS A 36 -7.40 -16.76 17.86
C HIS A 36 -8.23 -17.21 19.06
N HIS A 37 -8.88 -18.37 18.93
CA HIS A 37 -9.67 -18.98 19.99
C HIS A 37 -8.82 -20.04 20.69
N GLY A 38 -8.81 -20.00 22.02
CA GLY A 38 -8.27 -21.04 22.88
C GLY A 38 -9.38 -21.60 23.75
N ASP A 39 -9.04 -22.53 24.64
CA ASP A 39 -10.02 -23.30 25.41
C ASP A 39 -10.93 -22.44 26.31
N GLU A 40 -10.51 -21.22 26.67
CA GLU A 40 -11.30 -20.26 27.48
C GLU A 40 -11.88 -19.07 26.67
N GLY A 41 -11.76 -19.07 25.34
CA GLY A 41 -12.30 -18.02 24.47
C GLY A 41 -11.23 -17.30 23.63
N VAL A 42 -11.50 -16.04 23.26
CA VAL A 42 -10.61 -15.26 22.37
C VAL A 42 -9.32 -14.89 23.12
N VAL A 43 -8.20 -15.51 22.71
CA VAL A 43 -6.87 -15.35 23.33
C VAL A 43 -6.10 -14.16 22.74
N GLY A 44 -6.49 -13.72 21.54
CA GLY A 44 -5.88 -12.59 20.86
C GLY A 44 -6.49 -12.37 19.49
N ILE A 45 -6.16 -11.22 18.90
CA ILE A 45 -6.44 -10.91 17.49
C ILE A 45 -5.08 -10.87 16.81
N SER A 46 -4.90 -11.67 15.76
CA SER A 46 -3.64 -11.61 15.00
C SER A 46 -3.47 -10.21 14.39
N GLU A 47 -2.24 -9.73 14.27
CA GLU A 47 -1.97 -8.48 13.53
C GLU A 47 -2.04 -8.71 12.01
N GLY A 48 -2.99 -9.54 11.54
CA GLY A 48 -3.09 -10.05 10.18
C GLY A 48 -2.91 -8.99 9.10
N ASN A 49 -2.57 -9.43 7.88
CA ASN A 49 -2.26 -8.52 6.78
C ASN A 49 -3.33 -7.41 6.66
N PRO A 50 -2.92 -6.14 6.53
CA PRO A 50 -3.89 -5.07 6.36
C PRO A 50 -4.75 -5.36 5.14
N THR A 51 -6.08 -5.27 5.28
CA THR A 51 -7.06 -5.44 4.19
C THR A 51 -7.77 -4.12 3.96
N GLY A 52 -7.61 -3.53 2.79
CA GLY A 52 -8.22 -2.25 2.44
C GLY A 52 -7.53 -1.52 1.32
N ASP A 53 -7.89 -0.25 1.18
CA ASP A 53 -7.37 0.64 0.15
C ASP A 53 -6.44 1.69 0.76
N VAL A 54 -5.25 1.86 0.18
CA VAL A 54 -4.34 2.99 0.40
C VAL A 54 -4.49 3.93 -0.79
N ARG A 55 -4.86 5.18 -0.54
CA ARG A 55 -4.98 6.22 -1.57
C ARG A 55 -3.97 7.32 -1.34
N CYS A 56 -3.31 7.78 -2.39
CA CYS A 56 -2.41 8.93 -2.34
C CYS A 56 -2.44 9.72 -3.65
N ASN A 57 -2.17 11.02 -3.54
CA ASN A 57 -2.15 11.93 -4.69
C ASN A 57 -0.73 12.25 -5.20
N HIS A 58 0.28 11.80 -4.47
CA HIS A 58 1.65 12.16 -4.77
C HIS A 58 2.61 11.03 -4.39
N ILE A 59 3.46 10.67 -5.35
CA ILE A 59 4.49 9.65 -5.20
C ILE A 59 5.85 10.27 -5.51
N ILE A 60 6.75 10.16 -4.53
CA ILE A 60 8.12 10.63 -4.62
C ILE A 60 8.99 9.42 -4.98
N PRO A 61 9.46 9.31 -6.22
CA PRO A 61 10.27 8.17 -6.62
C PRO A 61 11.65 8.20 -5.95
N THR A 62 12.20 7.01 -5.69
CA THR A 62 13.55 6.89 -5.15
C THR A 62 14.57 7.18 -6.26
N PRO A 63 15.55 8.07 -6.05
CA PRO A 63 16.56 8.38 -7.07
C PRO A 63 17.28 7.13 -7.58
N GLY A 64 17.55 7.07 -8.88
CA GLY A 64 18.21 5.94 -9.52
C GLY A 64 17.31 4.70 -9.72
N THR A 65 16.03 4.77 -9.36
CA THR A 65 15.05 3.72 -9.66
C THR A 65 14.22 4.09 -10.89
N ALA A 66 13.88 3.10 -11.73
CA ALA A 66 12.92 3.26 -12.82
C ALA A 66 11.46 3.25 -12.28
N ALA A 67 11.19 4.08 -11.28
CA ALA A 67 9.95 4.06 -10.49
C ALA A 67 8.70 4.17 -11.35
N SER A 68 8.63 5.15 -12.26
CA SER A 68 7.48 5.36 -13.13
C SER A 68 7.15 4.14 -13.97
N ASN A 69 8.17 3.56 -14.62
CA ASN A 69 8.00 2.36 -15.46
C ASN A 69 7.55 1.15 -14.63
N LYS A 70 8.14 0.96 -13.45
CA LYS A 70 7.77 -0.15 -12.56
C LYS A 70 6.37 0.03 -11.95
N LEU A 71 5.95 1.26 -11.65
CA LEU A 71 4.59 1.54 -11.19
C LEU A 71 3.56 1.26 -12.30
N LEU A 72 3.85 1.68 -13.54
CA LEU A 72 3.03 1.33 -14.70
C LEU A 72 2.99 -0.18 -14.93
N GLU A 73 4.13 -0.87 -14.84
CA GLU A 73 4.21 -2.33 -14.95
C GLU A 73 3.36 -3.02 -13.87
N LEU A 74 3.46 -2.62 -12.60
CA LEU A 74 2.63 -3.13 -11.51
C LEU A 74 1.13 -2.93 -11.80
N HIS A 75 0.76 -1.75 -12.31
CA HIS A 75 -0.62 -1.44 -12.65
C HIS A 75 -1.14 -2.31 -13.81
N PHE A 76 -0.41 -2.42 -14.91
CA PHE A 76 -0.85 -3.22 -16.06
C PHE A 76 -0.82 -4.73 -15.80
N SER A 77 0.19 -5.21 -15.08
CA SER A 77 0.32 -6.64 -14.72
C SER A 77 -0.60 -7.07 -13.59
N GLN A 78 -1.19 -6.12 -12.85
CA GLN A 78 -1.96 -6.37 -11.62
C GLN A 78 -1.14 -7.18 -10.59
N ALA A 79 0.18 -7.02 -10.62
CA ALA A 79 1.09 -7.69 -9.71
C ALA A 79 1.07 -7.05 -8.32
N TYR A 80 1.43 -7.85 -7.31
CA TYR A 80 1.54 -7.36 -5.94
C TYR A 80 2.86 -6.63 -5.71
N CYS A 81 2.80 -5.49 -5.03
CA CYS A 81 3.92 -4.84 -4.40
C CYS A 81 3.79 -4.89 -2.87
N ALA A 82 4.88 -4.65 -2.15
CA ALA A 82 4.83 -4.50 -0.70
C ALA A 82 4.71 -3.02 -0.33
N LEU A 83 3.75 -2.68 0.53
CA LEU A 83 3.67 -1.36 1.14
C LEU A 83 4.03 -1.46 2.61
N SER A 84 4.95 -0.60 3.05
CA SER A 84 5.19 -0.34 4.46
C SER A 84 4.48 0.95 4.83
N LEU A 85 3.56 0.88 5.79
CA LEU A 85 2.70 1.97 6.25
C LEU A 85 3.00 2.27 7.71
N GLN A 86 3.15 3.55 8.06
CA GLN A 86 3.24 4.01 9.45
C GLN A 86 1.95 4.74 9.80
N MET A 87 1.13 4.17 10.69
CA MET A 87 -0.15 4.72 11.13
C MET A 87 -0.35 4.46 12.62
N GLY A 88 -0.86 5.44 13.37
CA GLY A 88 -1.09 5.30 14.81
C GLY A 88 0.16 4.91 15.63
N GLY A 89 1.36 5.31 15.18
CA GLY A 89 2.63 4.96 15.82
C GLY A 89 3.14 3.54 15.55
N LYS A 90 2.41 2.72 14.79
CA LYS A 90 2.83 1.37 14.38
C LYS A 90 3.29 1.35 12.93
N ALA A 91 4.28 0.51 12.64
CA ALA A 91 4.69 0.16 11.28
C ALA A 91 4.03 -1.16 10.88
N ILE A 92 3.33 -1.16 9.75
CA ILE A 92 2.61 -2.31 9.21
C ILE A 92 3.12 -2.53 7.79
N THR A 93 3.40 -3.78 7.41
CA THR A 93 3.74 -4.11 6.03
C THR A 93 2.74 -5.10 5.46
N GLY A 94 2.30 -4.88 4.22
CA GLY A 94 1.35 -5.75 3.55
C GLY A 94 1.58 -5.83 2.05
N LYS A 95 0.94 -6.82 1.41
CA LYS A 95 0.92 -6.96 -0.05
C LYS A 95 -0.30 -6.25 -0.62
N PHE A 96 -0.07 -5.38 -1.60
CA PHE A 96 -1.11 -4.60 -2.27
C PHE A 96 -0.95 -4.67 -3.78
N LYS A 97 -2.05 -4.53 -4.51
CA LYS A 97 -2.06 -4.30 -5.96
C LYS A 97 -2.31 -2.83 -6.26
N LEU A 98 -1.65 -2.28 -7.27
CA LEU A 98 -1.93 -0.94 -7.76
C LEU A 98 -3.12 -0.97 -8.73
N VAL A 99 -4.31 -0.68 -8.24
CA VAL A 99 -5.57 -0.80 -9.00
C VAL A 99 -5.92 0.46 -9.79
N GLU A 100 -5.48 1.63 -9.34
CA GLU A 100 -5.63 2.89 -10.06
C GLU A 100 -4.27 3.60 -10.08
N CYS A 101 -3.89 4.08 -11.26
CA CYS A 101 -2.60 4.73 -11.49
C CYS A 101 -2.77 5.83 -12.53
N GLU A 102 -2.84 7.07 -12.06
CA GLU A 102 -2.76 8.25 -12.91
C GLU A 102 -1.41 8.93 -12.67
N ILE A 103 -0.60 9.04 -13.73
CA ILE A 103 0.74 9.63 -13.63
C ILE A 103 0.79 10.90 -14.46
N THR A 104 0.92 12.03 -13.78
CA THR A 104 1.36 13.29 -14.37
C THR A 104 2.80 13.54 -13.93
N SER A 105 3.74 13.46 -14.87
CA SER A 105 5.17 13.68 -14.58
C SER A 105 5.47 15.17 -14.62
N THR A 106 6.05 15.70 -13.53
CA THR A 106 6.62 17.05 -13.56
C THR A 106 8.12 16.96 -13.86
N SER A 107 8.53 17.51 -15.01
CA SER A 107 9.90 17.44 -15.53
C SER A 107 10.96 18.11 -14.65
N ALA A 108 10.56 18.96 -13.70
CA ALA A 108 11.47 19.72 -12.84
C ALA A 108 11.98 18.96 -11.61
N THR A 109 11.21 18.02 -11.06
CA THR A 109 11.54 17.34 -9.79
C THR A 109 11.63 15.82 -9.94
N GLY A 110 11.20 15.27 -11.08
CA GLY A 110 11.02 13.84 -11.26
C GLY A 110 9.87 13.29 -10.39
N ALA A 111 9.11 14.15 -9.71
CA ALA A 111 8.00 13.73 -8.89
C ALA A 111 6.80 13.31 -9.75
N LEU A 112 6.17 12.20 -9.35
CA LEU A 112 4.99 11.67 -10.01
C LEU A 112 3.77 12.13 -9.22
N THR A 113 3.06 13.11 -9.76
CA THR A 113 1.81 13.63 -9.20
C THR A 113 0.64 12.96 -9.90
N GLY A 114 -0.37 12.53 -9.15
CA GLY A 114 -1.57 11.93 -9.70
C GLY A 114 -2.25 11.00 -8.69
N SER A 115 -3.39 10.43 -9.06
CA SER A 115 -4.17 9.58 -8.16
C SER A 115 -3.67 8.13 -8.21
N PHE A 116 -3.32 7.58 -7.05
CA PHE A 116 -2.93 6.18 -6.92
C PHE A 116 -3.78 5.50 -5.85
N THR A 117 -4.34 4.34 -6.20
CA THR A 117 -5.06 3.47 -5.27
C THR A 117 -4.41 2.11 -5.22
N PHE A 118 -3.94 1.72 -4.04
CA PHE A 118 -3.41 0.40 -3.75
C PHE A 118 -4.42 -0.40 -2.94
N ARG A 119 -4.77 -1.60 -3.39
CA ARG A 119 -5.75 -2.48 -2.72
C ARG A 119 -5.10 -3.75 -2.20
N SER A 120 -5.41 -4.11 -0.95
CA SER A 120 -5.09 -5.42 -0.39
C SER A 120 -6.37 -6.21 -0.11
N GLY A 121 -6.22 -7.52 0.05
CA GLY A 121 -7.37 -8.42 0.31
C GLY A 121 -8.11 -8.89 -0.94
N ASP A 122 -7.63 -8.57 -2.14
CA ASP A 122 -8.05 -9.30 -3.34
C ASP A 122 -7.54 -10.73 -3.23
N THR A 123 -8.45 -11.66 -2.94
CA THR A 123 -8.24 -13.08 -3.20
C THR A 123 -7.91 -13.20 -4.68
N PRO A 124 -6.78 -13.83 -5.09
CA PRO A 124 -6.57 -14.12 -6.49
C PRO A 124 -7.79 -14.91 -6.98
N LYS A 125 -8.54 -14.36 -7.94
CA LYS A 125 -9.49 -15.17 -8.70
C LYS A 125 -8.64 -16.23 -9.40
N LEU A 126 -8.73 -17.46 -8.92
CA LEU A 126 -8.30 -18.62 -9.68
C LEU A 126 -9.06 -18.54 -11.01
N ILE A 127 -8.32 -18.30 -12.09
CA ILE A 127 -8.82 -18.38 -13.47
C ILE A 127 -8.76 -19.85 -13.87
#